data_AF-A0A920IYW3-F1
#
_entry.id   AF-A0A920IYW3-F1
#
_cell.length_a   1.000
_cell.length_b   1.000
_cell.length_c   1.000
_cell.angle_alpha   90.00
_cell.angle_beta   90.00
_cell.angle_gamma   90.00
#
_symmetry.space_group_name_H-M   'P 1'
#
loop_
_entity.id
_entity.type
_entity.pdbx_description
1 polymer ?
#
loop_
_entity_poly.entity_id
_entity_poly.type
_entity_poly.pdbx_seq_one_letter_code
_entity_poly.pdbx_strand_id
1 'polypeptide(L)' 'MIRGTTRKLGITGLIKQSAMADAFGINCEIGLAGNSLMNAANLHVIASVNNNTYYEFWRPEHIHQWG' A
#
# COMPACT_ATOMS: atom_id res chain seq x y z
N MET A 1 12.81 3.13 6.24
CA MET A 1 11.40 2.91 5.83
C MET A 1 11.12 3.80 4.63
N ILE A 2 10.74 3.21 3.50
CA ILE A 2 10.35 3.93 2.28
C ILE A 2 8.83 3.88 2.17
N ARG A 3 8.21 4.94 1.64
CA ARG A 3 6.75 4.99 1.44
C ARG A 3 6.39 5.08 -0.03
N GLY A 4 5.55 4.17 -0.50
CA GLY A 4 5.05 4.11 -1.87
C GLY A 4 3.52 4.25 -1.92
N THR A 5 2.98 4.69 -3.07
CA THR A 5 1.52 4.68 -3.32
C THR A 5 1.25 4.27 -4.76
N THR A 6 0.22 3.44 -5.00
CA THR A 6 -0.18 3.06 -6.38
C THR A 6 -0.59 4.28 -7.21
N ARG A 7 -1.03 5.36 -6.57
CA ARG A 7 -1.32 6.63 -7.26
C ARG A 7 -0.12 7.23 -7.99
N LYS A 8 1.09 7.14 -7.39
CA LYS A 8 2.32 7.71 -7.99
C LYS A 8 3.08 6.72 -8.87
N LEU A 9 3.14 5.46 -8.45
CA LEU A 9 4.04 4.46 -9.04
C LEU A 9 3.29 3.37 -9.83
N GLY A 10 1.95 3.35 -9.79
CA GLY A 10 1.16 2.23 -10.27
C GLY A 10 1.43 0.94 -9.49
N ILE A 11 0.94 -0.19 -9.99
CA ILE A 11 1.20 -1.52 -9.40
C ILE A 11 2.65 -1.95 -9.67
N THR A 12 3.07 -1.88 -10.94
CA THR A 12 4.40 -2.34 -11.36
C THR A 12 5.54 -1.56 -10.71
N GLY A 13 5.43 -0.23 -10.65
CA GLY A 13 6.47 0.60 -10.03
C GLY A 13 6.57 0.35 -8.53
N LEU A 14 5.45 0.07 -7.88
CA LEU A 14 5.40 -0.19 -6.45
C LEU A 14 5.99 -1.56 -6.09
N ILE A 15 5.73 -2.59 -6.90
CA ILE A 15 6.40 -3.90 -6.76
C ILE A 15 7.92 -3.76 -6.92
N LYS A 16 8.39 -3.00 -7.92
CA LYS A 16 9.84 -2.76 -8.11
C LYS A 16 10.45 -2.02 -6.93
N GLN A 17 9.76 -1.01 -6.40
CA GLN A 17 10.21 -0.28 -5.22
C GLN A 17 10.27 -1.19 -3.99
N SER A 18 9.27 -2.07 -3.81
CA SER A 18 9.27 -3.08 -2.75
C SER A 18 10.44 -4.05 -2.90
N ALA A 19 10.68 -4.60 -4.09
CA ALA A 19 11.79 -5.53 -4.34
C ALA A 19 13.15 -4.89 -4.08
N MET A 20 13.31 -3.62 -4.48
CA MET A 20 14.53 -2.86 -4.20
C MET A 20 14.69 -2.60 -2.70
N ALA A 21 13.62 -2.22 -2.00
CA ALA A 21 13.66 -2.00 -0.55
C ALA A 21 14.01 -3.30 0.21
N ASP A 22 13.49 -4.44 -0.24
CA ASP A 22 13.79 -5.77 0.30
C ASP A 22 15.28 -6.13 0.15
N ALA A 23 15.87 -5.84 -1.02
CA ALA A 23 17.30 -6.07 -1.26
C ALA A 23 18.22 -5.25 -0.32
N PHE A 24 17.76 -4.10 0.17
CA PHE A 24 18.48 -3.28 1.15
C PHE A 24 18.07 -3.56 2.61
N GLY A 25 17.17 -4.53 2.85
CA GLY A 25 16.66 -4.84 4.19
C GLY A 25 15.80 -3.72 4.80
N ILE A 26 15.12 -2.94 3.96
CA ILE A 26 14.29 -1.80 4.38
C ILE A 26 12.81 -2.10 4.10
N ASN A 27 11.94 -1.79 5.06
CA ASN A 27 10.50 -1.94 4.85
C ASN A 27 9.94 -0.87 3.88
N CYS A 28 9.06 -1.32 2.99
CA CYS A 28 8.36 -0.49 2.01
C CYS A 28 6.88 -0.42 2.37
N GLU A 29 6.47 0.70 2.93
CA GLU A 29 5.14 0.87 3.49
C GLU A 29 4.23 1.56 2.46
N ILE A 30 3.04 1.01 2.28
CA ILE A 30 2.12 1.43 1.22
C ILE A 30 1.08 2.38 1.81
N GLY A 31 1.15 3.64 1.39
CA GLY A 31 0.26 4.69 1.87
C GLY A 31 -1.09 4.70 1.16
N LEU A 32 -2.08 5.32 1.82
CA LEU A 32 -3.43 5.50 1.28
C LEU A 32 -3.38 6.14 -0.12
N ALA A 33 -4.06 5.50 -1.06
CA ALA A 33 -4.40 6.11 -2.33
C ALA A 33 -5.84 6.62 -2.20
N GLY A 34 -6.05 7.94 -2.34
CA GLY A 34 -7.30 8.64 -1.97
C GLY A 34 -8.58 8.26 -2.72
N ASN A 35 -8.64 7.12 -3.42
CA ASN A 35 -9.86 6.53 -3.96
C ASN A 35 -9.93 5.02 -3.64
N SER A 36 -11.14 4.47 -3.63
CA SER A 36 -11.39 3.07 -3.24
C SER A 36 -10.75 2.05 -4.18
N LEU A 37 -10.71 2.32 -5.49
CA LEU A 37 -10.12 1.42 -6.49
C LEU A 37 -8.60 1.29 -6.33
N MET A 38 -7.89 2.41 -6.13
CA MET A 38 -6.45 2.41 -5.86
C MET A 38 -6.16 1.87 -4.47
N ASN A 39 -7.08 2.00 -3.51
CA ASN A 39 -6.91 1.38 -2.21
C ASN A 39 -6.98 -0.17 -2.30
N ALA A 40 -7.84 -0.70 -3.18
CA ALA A 40 -7.85 -2.13 -3.51
C ALA A 40 -6.57 -2.56 -4.24
N ALA A 41 -6.08 -1.73 -5.18
CA ALA A 41 -4.80 -2.00 -5.85
C ALA A 41 -3.61 -1.99 -4.88
N ASN A 42 -3.58 -1.05 -3.93
CA ASN A 42 -2.61 -1.03 -2.84
C ASN A 42 -2.67 -2.33 -2.04
N LEU A 43 -3.87 -2.73 -1.60
CA LEU A 43 -4.07 -3.96 -0.82
C LEU A 43 -3.59 -5.20 -1.58
N HIS A 44 -3.84 -5.26 -2.89
CA HIS A 44 -3.36 -6.35 -3.74
C HIS A 44 -1.84 -6.43 -3.78
N VAL A 45 -1.14 -5.29 -3.84
CA VAL A 45 0.32 -5.25 -3.80
C VAL A 45 0.84 -5.60 -2.40
N ILE A 46 0.20 -5.14 -1.33
CA ILE A 46 0.54 -5.49 0.05
C ILE A 46 0.47 -7.01 0.25
N ALA A 47 -0.60 -7.65 -0.24
CA ALA A 47 -0.75 -9.10 -0.16
C ALA A 47 0.29 -9.88 -0.98
N SER A 48 0.95 -9.22 -1.93
CA SER A 48 1.96 -9.85 -2.80
C SER A 48 3.39 -9.70 -2.28
N VAL A 49 3.64 -8.89 -1.24
CA VAL A 49 4.99 -8.59 -0.76
C VAL A 49 5.08 -8.71 0.76
N ASN A 50 6.16 -9.32 1.26
CA ASN A 50 6.36 -9.58 2.70
C ASN A 50 7.04 -8.44 3.47
N ASN A 51 7.49 -7.38 2.79
CA ASN A 51 8.26 -6.28 3.40
C ASN A 51 7.41 -5.06 3.81
N ASN A 52 6.14 -5.30 4.11
CA ASN A 52 5.19 -4.29 4.53
C ASN A 52 4.43 -4.73 5.78
N THR A 53 4.35 -3.85 6.77
CA THR A 53 3.84 -4.17 8.10
C THR A 53 2.42 -3.65 8.31
N TYR A 54 2.07 -2.53 7.67
CA TYR A 54 0.82 -1.85 7.90
C TYR A 54 0.07 -1.56 6.60
N TYR A 55 -1.26 -1.57 6.72
CA TYR A 55 -2.17 -1.08 5.70
C TYR A 55 -2.90 0.14 6.21
N GLU A 56 -2.76 1.26 5.49
CA GLU A 56 -3.43 2.50 5.85
C GLU A 56 -4.86 2.51 5.31
N PHE A 57 -5.80 2.22 6.20
CA PHE A 57 -7.22 2.23 5.90
C PHE A 57 -7.88 3.51 6.46
N TRP A 58 -8.13 4.48 5.59
CA TRP A 58 -8.78 5.73 5.97
C TRP A 58 -10.31 5.64 5.81
N ARG A 59 -10.97 4.98 6.77
CA ARG A 59 -12.43 4.99 6.91
C ARG A 59 -12.81 5.23 8.36
N PRO A 60 -13.54 6.31 8.70
CA PRO A 60 -14.07 6.49 10.03
C PRO A 60 -15.16 5.44 10.29
N GLU A 61 -14.89 4.50 11.21
CA GLU A 61 -15.78 3.37 11.54
C GLU A 61 -17.19 3.84 11.92
N HIS A 62 -17.30 4.97 12.62
CA HIS A 62 -18.55 5.51 13.14
C HIS A 62 -19.56 5.93 12.05
N ILE A 63 -19.09 6.28 10.84
CA ILE A 63 -19.95 6.81 9.76
C ILE A 63 -20.38 5.70 8.79
N HIS A 64 -19.62 4.60 8.73
CA HIS A 64 -19.82 3.50 7.76
C HIS A 64 -20.20 2.16 8.41
N GLN A 65 -20.67 2.19 9.65
CA GLN A 65 -21.09 1.01 10.42
C GLN A 65 -22.28 0.24 9.80
N TRP A 66 -23.04 0.84 8.88
CA TRP A 66 -24.22 0.22 8.25
C TRP A 66 -24.09 0.00 6.73
N GLY A 67 -22.89 0.13 6.16
CA GLY A 67 -22.63 -0.09 4.73
C GLY A 67 -22.37 1.18 3.94
#